data_AF-A0A974DE12-F1
#
_entry.id   AF-A0A974DE12-F1
#
_cell.length_a   1.000
_cell.length_b   1.000
_cell.length_c   1.000
_cell.angle_alpha   90.00
_cell.angle_beta   90.00
_cell.angle_gamma   90.00
#
_symmetry.space_group_name_H-M   'P 1'
#
loop_
_entity.id
_entity.type
_entity.pdbx_description
1 polymer ?
#
loop_
_entity_poly.entity_id
_entity_poly.type
_entity_poly.pdbx_seq_one_letter_code
_entity_poly.pdbx_strand_id
1 'polypeptide(L)'
;MPMMQLLDQQVKPVSGSAEPRTEEGQRNQEMDSVLLILLCALCAKAGTVSNAPVKMEMDTFLSLVKDLESSFPELSARSLSKLMLSTVTVPSHCTSFSKDQTNLTQTLLTYKVVEMEDSKFQEQGVVLAPDGSTVALRPLLQAFVWGWKAGTDCEQVESKYKSPDSNSQGAHSEDSGYTYEKRNQKDLCAQWLHSNQNNDSIHSSSLTISLGLAFLDTNVALDKHLVAVDGCWDSISDPRTFQLQNPPCHSGLTMAFLNGVLDGTLLGELLKQDPKEQNLSSLLLGFYWGNASSSPYRRQDFQAIISGHSLERLIQRAIHCYREMEAGHGLHNINEEQIKIAAGTAAREFEQHFLDCPAVIPRCMWGAKPYNGKPTFLRLPLSHVFIHHTYEPSQPCTSFSECAANMRSMQNFHQQDRSWDDIGYSYVVGSNGYLYEGRGWNWVGAHTRGHNTFAYGVSFIGDYTSKVPKNSILALVKDRFLSCAVRLGYITPNYIIQGHRQVVSTSCPGDALYKEIQSWDHFKVTCLTMTCILYSTGLGPVIQNELDLGFSG
;
A
#
# COMPACT_ATOMS: atom_id res chain seq x y z
N MET A 1 21.84 50.18 -61.85
CA MET A 1 21.84 49.32 -63.06
C MET A 1 23.29 49.03 -63.43
N PRO A 2 23.66 47.83 -63.90
CA PRO A 2 22.84 46.62 -64.15
C PRO A 2 23.23 45.43 -63.20
N MET A 3 22.37 44.44 -62.90
CA MET A 3 21.81 43.34 -63.75
C MET A 3 22.92 42.40 -64.29
N MET A 4 22.85 41.06 -64.36
CA MET A 4 21.81 40.03 -64.14
C MET A 4 22.48 38.63 -64.30
N GLN A 5 22.00 37.65 -63.53
CA GLN A 5 21.76 36.20 -63.77
C GLN A 5 22.48 35.31 -64.86
N LEU A 6 22.96 34.16 -64.36
CA LEU A 6 22.64 32.72 -64.67
C LEU A 6 23.19 31.92 -65.89
N LEU A 7 23.30 30.60 -65.57
CA LEU A 7 23.42 29.33 -66.35
C LEU A 7 24.85 28.75 -66.47
N ASP A 8 25.23 27.63 -65.83
CA ASP A 8 24.77 26.22 -65.75
C ASP A 8 25.62 25.29 -66.66
N GLN A 9 26.39 24.36 -66.07
CA GLN A 9 26.48 22.93 -66.43
C GLN A 9 27.60 22.14 -65.70
N GLN A 10 27.35 20.84 -65.59
CA GLN A 10 27.90 19.76 -64.73
C GLN A 10 29.34 19.28 -65.03
N VAL A 11 30.04 18.70 -64.02
CA VAL A 11 30.79 17.40 -64.03
C VAL A 11 31.06 16.92 -62.57
N LYS A 12 30.91 15.61 -62.30
CA LYS A 12 31.13 14.83 -61.02
C LYS A 12 32.64 14.44 -60.78
N PRO A 13 33.02 13.54 -59.83
CA PRO A 13 32.99 13.60 -58.35
C PRO A 13 34.38 13.28 -57.71
N VAL A 14 34.60 13.60 -56.42
CA VAL A 14 35.56 12.85 -55.56
C VAL A 14 34.99 12.71 -54.13
N SER A 15 35.12 11.49 -53.63
CA SER A 15 34.60 10.88 -52.40
C SER A 15 35.11 11.47 -51.08
N GLY A 16 34.24 11.54 -50.08
CA GLY A 16 34.58 11.73 -48.67
C GLY A 16 33.39 11.46 -47.76
N SER A 17 33.58 10.55 -46.82
CA SER A 17 32.66 9.96 -45.83
C SER A 17 31.91 10.95 -44.91
N ALA A 18 30.65 10.64 -44.57
CA ALA A 18 30.12 10.62 -43.19
C ALA A 18 28.61 10.28 -43.18
N GLU A 19 28.21 9.34 -42.33
CA GLU A 19 26.81 9.05 -41.97
C GLU A 19 26.19 10.21 -41.17
N PRO A 20 24.89 10.53 -41.33
CA PRO A 20 24.19 11.44 -40.44
C PRO A 20 23.58 10.69 -39.24
N ARG A 21 23.97 11.07 -38.02
CA ARG A 21 23.21 10.78 -36.79
C ARG A 21 22.10 11.82 -36.64
N THR A 22 20.91 11.34 -36.32
CA THR A 22 19.67 12.08 -36.10
C THR A 22 19.71 12.90 -34.81
N GLU A 23 19.61 14.23 -34.94
CA GLU A 23 19.33 15.17 -33.84
C GLU A 23 17.84 15.12 -33.47
N GLU A 24 17.41 14.15 -32.67
CA GLU A 24 16.04 14.15 -32.12
C GLU A 24 15.96 13.69 -30.65
N GLY A 25 17.10 13.61 -29.95
CA GLY A 25 17.20 13.12 -28.57
C GLY A 25 17.56 14.15 -27.50
N GLN A 26 17.89 15.40 -27.87
CA GLN A 26 18.42 16.41 -26.91
C GLN A 26 17.50 17.62 -26.69
N ARG A 27 16.36 17.71 -27.37
CA ARG A 27 15.46 18.88 -27.27
C ARG A 27 14.43 18.80 -26.12
N ASN A 28 14.34 17.66 -25.42
CA ASN A 28 13.37 17.44 -24.33
C ASN A 28 13.94 17.59 -22.91
N GLN A 29 15.25 17.83 -22.73
CA GLN A 29 15.85 18.05 -21.40
C GLN A 29 16.13 19.53 -21.09
N GLU A 30 16.38 20.36 -22.10
CA GLU A 30 16.66 21.79 -21.90
C GLU A 30 15.38 22.65 -21.81
N MET A 31 14.24 22.14 -22.29
CA MET A 31 12.97 22.88 -22.24
C MET A 31 12.33 22.92 -20.84
N ASP A 32 12.59 21.94 -19.98
CA ASP A 32 12.04 21.86 -18.61
C ASP A 32 12.68 22.90 -17.67
N SER A 33 13.93 23.29 -17.91
CA SER A 33 14.66 24.23 -17.06
C SER A 33 14.29 25.69 -17.36
N VAL A 34 13.97 26.00 -18.61
CA VAL A 34 13.66 27.37 -19.07
C VAL A 34 12.20 27.74 -18.78
N LEU A 35 11.28 26.76 -18.80
CA LEU A 35 9.86 26.98 -18.53
C LEU A 35 9.62 27.34 -17.04
N LEU A 36 10.37 26.72 -16.13
CA LEU A 36 10.29 26.96 -14.68
C LEU A 36 10.70 28.40 -14.28
N ILE A 37 11.58 29.04 -15.07
CA ILE A 37 12.08 30.41 -14.82
C ILE A 37 11.04 31.47 -15.25
N LEU A 38 10.24 31.19 -16.27
CA LEU A 38 9.25 32.13 -16.83
C LEU A 38 7.92 32.17 -16.02
N LEU A 39 7.56 31.09 -15.34
CA LEU A 39 6.31 31.00 -14.54
C LEU A 39 6.39 31.73 -13.18
N CYS A 40 7.59 32.06 -12.69
CA CYS A 40 7.80 32.78 -11.43
C CYS A 40 7.29 34.25 -11.43
N ALA A 41 6.81 34.77 -12.56
CA ALA A 41 6.50 36.20 -12.71
C ALA A 41 5.02 36.60 -12.53
N LEU A 42 4.06 35.67 -12.34
CA LEU A 42 2.63 35.99 -12.55
C LEU A 42 1.61 35.68 -11.45
N CYS A 43 1.95 35.11 -10.29
CA CYS A 43 0.93 34.72 -9.32
C CYS A 43 1.13 35.28 -7.90
N ALA A 44 0.43 36.38 -7.60
CA ALA A 44 0.14 36.78 -6.22
C ALA A 44 -1.28 37.38 -6.14
N LYS A 45 -2.26 36.54 -5.78
CA LYS A 45 -3.54 37.01 -5.21
C LYS A 45 -3.62 36.54 -3.76
N ALA A 46 -3.92 37.47 -2.87
CA ALA A 46 -4.03 37.24 -1.44
C ALA A 46 -5.36 36.51 -1.12
N GLY A 47 -5.26 35.26 -0.68
CA GLY A 47 -6.35 34.49 -0.07
C GLY A 47 -6.36 34.68 1.45
N THR A 48 -7.54 34.63 2.04
CA THR A 48 -7.76 34.69 3.50
C THR A 48 -7.49 33.32 4.12
N VAL A 49 -6.55 33.25 5.07
CA VAL A 49 -6.18 32.03 5.81
C VAL A 49 -7.37 31.56 6.65
N SER A 50 -7.86 30.34 6.39
CA SER A 50 -8.80 29.66 7.28
C SER A 50 -8.05 29.00 8.43
N ASN A 51 -8.41 29.32 9.67
CA ASN A 51 -7.82 28.76 10.90
C ASN A 51 -8.41 27.38 11.29
N ALA A 52 -9.27 26.78 10.46
CA ALA A 52 -9.81 25.46 10.74
C ALA A 52 -8.73 24.37 10.51
N PRO A 53 -8.67 23.31 11.35
CA PRO A 53 -7.82 22.15 11.09
C PRO A 53 -8.07 21.61 9.67
N VAL A 54 -7.03 21.07 9.02
CA VAL A 54 -7.16 20.46 7.69
C VAL A 54 -7.91 19.13 7.78
N LYS A 55 -8.76 18.83 6.81
CA LYS A 55 -9.48 17.54 6.74
C LYS A 55 -8.56 16.54 6.07
N MET A 56 -8.24 15.44 6.74
CA MET A 56 -7.25 14.47 6.31
C MET A 56 -7.92 13.35 5.50
N GLU A 57 -8.54 13.73 4.38
CA GLU A 57 -9.15 12.81 3.41
C GLU A 57 -8.46 12.91 2.05
N MET A 58 -8.49 11.82 1.28
CA MET A 58 -7.92 11.79 -0.07
C MET A 58 -8.57 12.83 -1.00
N ASP A 59 -9.85 13.17 -0.81
CA ASP A 59 -10.53 14.26 -1.54
C ASP A 59 -9.85 15.62 -1.34
N THR A 60 -9.37 15.90 -0.12
CA THR A 60 -8.68 17.16 0.19
C THR A 60 -7.35 17.23 -0.56
N PHE A 61 -6.61 16.12 -0.61
CA PHE A 61 -5.39 16.01 -1.39
C PHE A 61 -5.67 16.12 -2.89
N LEU A 62 -6.71 15.45 -3.39
CA LEU A 62 -7.10 15.52 -4.80
C LEU A 62 -7.49 16.96 -5.22
N SER A 63 -8.19 17.70 -4.35
CA SER A 63 -8.51 19.11 -4.60
C SER A 63 -7.25 19.96 -4.71
N LEU A 64 -6.30 19.80 -3.77
CA LEU A 64 -5.00 20.48 -3.84
C LEU A 64 -4.27 20.16 -5.15
N VAL A 65 -4.22 18.89 -5.56
CA VAL A 65 -3.56 18.47 -6.80
C VAL A 65 -4.21 19.15 -8.00
N LYS A 66 -5.55 19.18 -8.11
CA LYS A 66 -6.26 19.86 -9.21
C LYS A 66 -6.00 21.36 -9.26
N ASP A 67 -5.94 22.01 -8.10
CA ASP A 67 -5.65 23.44 -7.99
C ASP A 67 -4.21 23.74 -8.45
N LEU A 68 -3.26 22.87 -8.11
CA LEU A 68 -1.87 22.99 -8.55
C LEU A 68 -1.71 22.68 -10.04
N GLU A 69 -2.36 21.64 -10.57
CA GLU A 69 -2.39 21.36 -12.02
C GLU A 69 -2.97 22.53 -12.82
N SER A 70 -3.98 23.21 -12.28
CA SER A 70 -4.55 24.41 -12.91
C SER A 70 -3.60 25.61 -12.85
N SER A 71 -2.77 25.68 -11.80
CA SER A 71 -1.77 26.74 -11.61
C SER A 71 -0.51 26.53 -12.45
N PHE A 72 -0.21 25.26 -12.77
CA PHE A 72 0.99 24.81 -13.49
C PHE A 72 0.64 23.80 -14.59
N PRO A 73 -0.17 24.20 -15.60
CA PRO A 73 -0.72 23.28 -16.61
C PRO A 73 0.34 22.62 -17.49
N GLU A 74 1.55 23.15 -17.52
CA GLU A 74 2.70 22.61 -18.23
C GLU A 74 3.45 21.49 -17.51
N LEU A 75 3.22 21.33 -16.20
CA LEU A 75 3.95 20.32 -15.43
C LEU A 75 3.31 18.94 -15.59
N SER A 76 4.13 17.95 -15.97
CA SER A 76 3.73 16.55 -15.88
C SER A 76 3.41 16.14 -14.44
N ALA A 77 2.60 15.09 -14.25
CA ALA A 77 2.30 14.50 -12.94
C ALA A 77 3.55 14.27 -12.10
N ARG A 78 4.63 13.77 -12.72
CA ARG A 78 5.90 13.49 -12.04
C ARG A 78 6.63 14.79 -11.65
N SER A 79 6.64 15.79 -12.54
CA SER A 79 7.24 17.10 -12.25
C SER A 79 6.48 17.83 -11.14
N LEU A 80 5.15 17.81 -11.19
CA LEU A 80 4.31 18.38 -10.14
C LEU A 80 4.52 17.67 -8.79
N SER A 81 4.58 16.33 -8.78
CA SER A 81 4.84 15.56 -7.56
C SER A 81 6.20 15.90 -6.94
N LYS A 82 7.25 16.07 -7.76
CA LYS A 82 8.57 16.53 -7.31
C LYS A 82 8.50 17.92 -6.67
N LEU A 83 7.77 18.83 -7.32
CA LEU A 83 7.57 20.20 -6.81
C LEU A 83 6.83 20.19 -5.46
N MET A 84 5.79 19.38 -5.32
CA MET A 84 5.07 19.23 -4.05
C MET A 84 6.00 18.68 -2.95
N LEU A 85 6.81 17.67 -3.25
CA LEU A 85 7.76 17.08 -2.29
C LEU A 85 8.83 18.07 -1.82
N SER A 86 9.31 18.97 -2.70
CA SER A 86 10.32 19.98 -2.34
C SER A 86 9.77 21.09 -1.45
N THR A 87 8.47 21.38 -1.48
CA THR A 87 7.85 22.41 -0.62
C THR A 87 7.94 22.12 0.89
N VAL A 88 8.23 20.87 1.25
CA VAL A 88 8.36 20.42 2.65
C VAL A 88 9.81 20.58 3.16
N THR A 89 10.78 20.74 2.27
CA THR A 89 12.21 20.85 2.62
C THR A 89 12.78 22.25 2.41
N VAL A 90 12.08 23.12 1.67
CA VAL A 90 12.53 24.48 1.33
C VAL A 90 11.71 25.54 2.07
N PRO A 91 12.31 26.66 2.53
CA PRO A 91 11.56 27.79 3.09
C PRO A 91 10.45 28.28 2.15
N SER A 92 9.30 28.65 2.71
CA SER A 92 8.08 29.08 1.98
C SER A 92 8.27 30.22 0.97
N HIS A 93 9.40 30.93 1.02
CA HIS A 93 9.75 32.03 0.13
C HIS A 93 10.28 31.58 -1.25
N CYS A 94 10.52 30.28 -1.44
CA CYS A 94 11.05 29.68 -2.66
C CYS A 94 10.04 28.82 -3.42
N THR A 95 8.78 28.75 -2.97
CA THR A 95 7.72 28.00 -3.65
C THR A 95 6.87 28.94 -4.51
N SER A 96 6.57 28.57 -5.75
CA SER A 96 5.64 29.29 -6.64
C SER A 96 4.17 29.18 -6.21
N PHE A 97 3.90 28.43 -5.16
CA PHE A 97 2.57 28.18 -4.60
C PHE A 97 2.06 29.41 -3.85
N SER A 98 0.74 29.58 -3.83
CA SER A 98 0.10 30.52 -2.91
C SER A 98 0.36 30.10 -1.46
N LYS A 99 0.26 31.04 -0.51
CA LYS A 99 0.46 30.73 0.92
C LYS A 99 -0.43 29.59 1.41
N ASP A 100 -1.69 29.55 0.95
CA ASP A 100 -2.65 28.51 1.32
C ASP A 100 -2.26 27.16 0.71
N GLN A 101 -1.84 27.15 -0.57
CA GLN A 101 -1.31 25.95 -1.23
C GLN A 101 -0.06 25.43 -0.51
N THR A 102 0.89 26.29 -0.13
CA THR A 102 2.11 25.90 0.60
C THR A 102 1.75 25.29 1.95
N ASN A 103 0.89 25.94 2.75
CA ASN A 103 0.50 25.45 4.07
C ASN A 103 -0.22 24.10 3.99
N LEU A 104 -1.15 23.96 3.03
CA LEU A 104 -1.90 22.71 2.84
C LEU A 104 -0.98 21.59 2.35
N THR A 105 -0.09 21.87 1.38
CA THR A 105 0.90 20.91 0.89
C THR A 105 1.81 20.44 2.02
N GLN A 106 2.32 21.37 2.83
CA GLN A 106 3.17 21.04 3.98
C GLN A 106 2.42 20.19 5.01
N THR A 107 1.17 20.53 5.32
CA THR A 107 0.34 19.75 6.26
C THR A 107 0.11 18.32 5.76
N LEU A 108 -0.28 18.17 4.50
CA LEU A 108 -0.59 16.87 3.89
C LEU A 108 0.65 15.99 3.66
N LEU A 109 1.80 16.60 3.36
CA LEU A 109 3.05 15.87 3.03
C LEU A 109 4.05 15.82 4.19
N THR A 110 3.69 16.31 5.38
CA THR A 110 4.49 16.11 6.59
C THR A 110 4.36 14.65 7.02
N TYR A 111 5.37 13.83 6.74
CA TYR A 111 5.41 12.46 7.22
C TYR A 111 6.31 12.33 8.44
N LYS A 112 5.69 12.15 9.60
CA LYS A 112 6.36 11.95 10.89
C LYS A 112 5.51 11.05 11.77
N VAL A 113 6.16 10.14 12.49
CA VAL A 113 5.54 9.45 13.63
C VAL A 113 6.02 10.16 14.88
N VAL A 114 5.08 10.75 15.61
CA VAL A 114 5.35 11.59 16.79
C VAL A 114 4.84 10.86 18.01
N GLU A 115 5.71 10.70 19.01
CA GLU A 115 5.30 10.28 20.34
C GLU A 115 4.60 11.46 21.03
N MET A 116 3.39 11.20 21.48
CA MET A 116 2.53 12.14 22.20
C MET A 116 2.62 11.86 23.71
N GLU A 117 2.03 12.75 24.51
CA GLU A 117 1.80 12.49 25.93
C GLU A 117 1.02 11.16 26.12
N ASP A 118 1.29 10.47 27.24
CA ASP A 118 0.73 9.14 27.58
C ASP A 118 1.17 7.96 26.68
N SER A 119 2.36 8.02 26.07
CA SER A 119 2.91 6.94 25.21
C SER A 119 2.00 6.57 24.03
N LYS A 120 1.21 7.53 23.56
CA LYS A 120 0.41 7.42 22.34
C LYS A 120 1.24 7.90 21.17
N PHE A 121 1.04 7.32 19.98
CA PHE A 121 1.77 7.73 18.79
C PHE A 121 0.80 8.28 17.75
N GLN A 122 1.17 9.41 17.15
CA GLN A 122 0.43 10.02 16.05
C GLN A 122 1.26 9.91 14.77
N GLU A 123 0.64 9.51 13.67
CA GLU A 123 1.27 9.56 12.36
C GLU A 123 0.69 10.74 11.57
N GLN A 124 1.57 11.63 11.09
CA GLN A 124 1.22 12.83 10.36
C GLN A 124 1.31 12.61 8.84
N GLY A 125 0.56 13.39 8.06
CA GLY A 125 0.55 13.30 6.59
C GLY A 125 -0.13 12.05 6.04
N VAL A 126 -0.97 11.44 6.87
CA VAL A 126 -1.86 10.32 6.51
C VAL A 126 -3.21 10.88 6.09
N VAL A 127 -3.88 10.23 5.16
CA VAL A 127 -5.27 10.53 4.80
C VAL A 127 -6.14 9.28 4.80
N LEU A 128 -7.43 9.48 5.06
CA LEU A 128 -8.47 8.47 4.85
C LEU A 128 -8.82 8.43 3.35
N ALA A 129 -8.65 7.26 2.73
CA ALA A 129 -9.03 7.03 1.35
C ALA A 129 -10.51 6.57 1.24
N PRO A 130 -11.14 6.70 0.05
CA PRO A 130 -12.56 6.38 -0.16
C PRO A 130 -12.92 4.91 0.06
N ASP A 131 -11.94 4.03 -0.08
CA ASP A 131 -12.05 2.60 0.14
C ASP A 131 -11.89 2.20 1.62
N GLY A 132 -11.69 3.17 2.51
CA GLY A 132 -11.51 2.99 3.95
C GLY A 132 -10.08 2.78 4.40
N SER A 133 -9.13 2.71 3.46
CA SER A 133 -7.71 2.55 3.78
C SER A 133 -7.08 3.85 4.30
N THR A 134 -5.97 3.71 5.01
CA THR A 134 -5.13 4.82 5.49
C THR A 134 -3.89 4.91 4.61
N VAL A 135 -3.55 6.11 4.13
CA VAL A 135 -2.49 6.30 3.15
C VAL A 135 -1.60 7.48 3.54
N ALA A 136 -0.30 7.23 3.70
CA ALA A 136 0.68 8.29 3.91
C ALA A 136 1.05 8.93 2.57
N LEU A 137 0.76 10.23 2.41
CA LEU A 137 0.85 10.92 1.12
C LEU A 137 2.28 11.20 0.67
N ARG A 138 3.20 11.50 1.58
CA ARG A 138 4.61 11.68 1.22
C ARG A 138 5.20 10.36 0.69
N PRO A 139 5.12 9.21 1.39
CA PRO A 139 5.55 7.93 0.83
C PRO A 139 4.92 7.60 -0.53
N LEU A 140 3.64 7.94 -0.73
CA LEU A 140 2.96 7.80 -2.02
C LEU A 140 3.64 8.61 -3.13
N LEU A 141 3.83 9.92 -2.95
CA LEU A 141 4.46 10.75 -3.96
C LEU A 141 5.93 10.35 -4.18
N GLN A 142 6.65 9.98 -3.13
CA GLN A 142 8.03 9.53 -3.22
C GLN A 142 8.13 8.25 -4.08
N ALA A 143 7.28 7.26 -3.83
CA ALA A 143 7.23 6.02 -4.61
C ALA A 143 6.74 6.25 -6.05
N PHE A 144 5.84 7.20 -6.27
CA PHE A 144 5.39 7.58 -7.62
C PHE A 144 6.51 8.21 -8.46
N VAL A 145 7.27 9.14 -7.85
CA VAL A 145 8.34 9.87 -8.53
C VAL A 145 9.57 8.99 -8.75
N TRP A 146 10.04 8.32 -7.71
CA TRP A 146 11.33 7.62 -7.71
C TRP A 146 11.21 6.11 -7.87
N GLY A 147 10.00 5.56 -7.73
CA GLY A 147 9.78 4.12 -7.66
C GLY A 147 10.11 3.56 -6.27
N TRP A 148 9.93 2.25 -6.14
CA TRP A 148 10.14 1.51 -4.88
C TRP A 148 11.48 0.77 -4.81
N LYS A 149 12.21 0.68 -5.94
CA LYS A 149 13.45 -0.09 -6.07
C LYS A 149 14.59 0.59 -5.32
N ALA A 150 15.64 -0.17 -4.96
CA ALA A 150 16.93 0.42 -4.56
C ALA A 150 17.37 1.39 -5.67
N GLY A 151 17.41 2.69 -5.36
CA GLY A 151 17.38 3.76 -6.36
C GLY A 151 18.50 3.73 -7.41
N THR A 152 18.22 4.39 -8.53
CA THR A 152 19.13 4.69 -9.66
C THR A 152 20.39 5.47 -9.24
N ASP A 153 20.34 6.23 -8.14
CA ASP A 153 21.49 7.02 -7.67
C ASP A 153 22.63 6.14 -7.15
N CYS A 154 22.32 4.91 -6.70
CA CYS A 154 23.34 3.95 -6.33
C CYS A 154 24.02 3.26 -7.51
N GLU A 155 23.47 3.34 -8.72
CA GLU A 155 24.21 2.94 -9.93
C GLU A 155 25.34 3.93 -10.22
N GLN A 156 25.17 5.23 -9.89
CA GLN A 156 26.25 6.21 -9.95
C GLN A 156 27.34 5.93 -8.90
N VAL A 157 26.95 5.54 -7.68
CA VAL A 157 27.89 5.12 -6.62
C VAL A 157 28.66 3.85 -7.01
N GLU A 158 27.98 2.84 -7.58
CA GLU A 158 28.64 1.63 -8.12
C GLU A 158 29.60 1.95 -9.28
N SER A 159 29.25 2.91 -10.16
CA SER A 159 30.11 3.34 -11.27
C SER A 159 31.39 4.06 -10.82
N LYS A 160 31.39 4.66 -9.62
CA LYS A 160 32.58 5.26 -8.99
C LYS A 160 33.56 4.21 -8.45
N TYR A 161 33.09 2.98 -8.20
CA TYR A 161 33.89 1.88 -7.63
C TYR A 161 34.34 0.83 -8.64
N LYS A 162 34.03 0.99 -9.94
CA LYS A 162 34.82 0.36 -11.00
C LYS A 162 36.10 1.15 -11.20
N SER A 163 37.10 0.95 -10.32
CA SER A 163 38.44 1.51 -10.56
C SER A 163 39.04 0.89 -11.83
N PRO A 164 39.58 1.71 -12.75
CA PRO A 164 40.68 1.29 -13.60
C PRO A 164 41.95 1.20 -12.75
N ASP A 165 42.81 0.25 -13.10
CA ASP A 165 44.17 0.15 -12.56
C ASP A 165 44.99 1.42 -12.82
N SER A 166 45.73 1.80 -11.77
CA SER A 166 47.06 2.43 -11.78
C SER A 166 47.27 3.87 -12.32
N ASN A 167 47.96 4.64 -11.46
CA ASN A 167 48.89 5.74 -11.74
C ASN A 167 48.35 7.05 -12.33
N SER A 168 48.39 8.12 -11.51
CA SER A 168 49.44 9.14 -11.63
C SER A 168 49.30 10.25 -10.57
N GLN A 169 50.47 10.69 -10.09
CA GLN A 169 50.68 11.84 -9.22
C GLN A 169 50.52 13.16 -9.97
N GLY A 170 50.16 14.23 -9.24
CA GLY A 170 50.81 15.52 -9.41
C GLY A 170 49.93 16.77 -9.56
N ALA A 171 50.22 17.73 -8.68
CA ALA A 171 50.39 19.18 -8.95
C ALA A 171 49.40 20.20 -8.34
N HIS A 172 50.02 21.30 -7.91
CA HIS A 172 49.60 22.48 -7.15
C HIS A 172 48.74 23.51 -7.90
N SER A 173 48.03 24.36 -7.15
CA SER A 173 48.03 25.86 -7.14
C SER A 173 46.68 26.37 -6.59
N GLU A 174 46.65 27.13 -5.49
CA GLU A 174 46.78 28.60 -5.33
C GLU A 174 45.60 29.45 -5.86
N ASP A 175 44.89 30.02 -4.88
CA ASP A 175 44.38 31.39 -4.72
C ASP A 175 43.67 32.13 -5.89
N SER A 176 42.44 32.58 -5.64
CA SER A 176 41.99 33.92 -6.01
C SER A 176 40.67 34.28 -5.31
N GLY A 177 40.71 35.38 -4.54
CA GLY A 177 39.54 36.02 -3.98
C GLY A 177 38.71 36.75 -5.02
N TYR A 178 37.39 36.76 -4.83
CA TYR A 178 36.47 37.70 -5.46
C TYR A 178 35.37 38.10 -4.48
N THR A 179 35.34 39.40 -4.16
CA THR A 179 34.21 40.13 -3.58
C THR A 179 33.04 40.15 -4.56
N TYR A 180 31.80 39.91 -4.11
CA TYR A 180 30.62 40.31 -4.88
C TYR A 180 29.39 40.70 -4.04
N GLU A 181 28.93 41.90 -4.38
CA GLU A 181 27.69 42.63 -4.22
C GLU A 181 26.38 41.89 -3.90
N LYS A 182 25.44 42.70 -3.35
CA LYS A 182 24.02 42.41 -3.08
C LYS A 182 23.39 41.46 -4.11
N ARG A 183 23.20 40.19 -3.72
CA ARG A 183 22.53 39.16 -4.52
C ARG A 183 21.02 39.35 -4.51
N ASN A 184 20.44 39.31 -5.69
CA ASN A 184 19.00 39.32 -5.92
C ASN A 184 18.42 37.95 -5.56
N GLN A 185 17.29 37.91 -4.86
CA GLN A 185 16.68 36.70 -4.29
C GLN A 185 16.33 35.62 -5.34
N LYS A 186 16.25 36.00 -6.62
CA LYS A 186 16.01 35.11 -7.78
C LYS A 186 17.20 34.22 -8.17
N ASP A 187 18.44 34.69 -7.98
CA ASP A 187 19.63 33.92 -8.36
C ASP A 187 19.93 32.80 -7.36
N LEU A 188 19.50 32.95 -6.10
CA LEU A 188 19.66 31.92 -5.08
C LEU A 188 18.77 30.69 -5.35
N CYS A 189 17.58 30.86 -5.93
CA CYS A 189 16.69 29.74 -6.30
C CYS A 189 17.20 28.95 -7.51
N ALA A 190 17.70 29.63 -8.55
CA ALA A 190 18.26 28.98 -9.73
C ALA A 190 19.61 28.30 -9.42
N GLN A 191 20.44 28.93 -8.60
CA GLN A 191 21.66 28.28 -8.08
C GLN A 191 21.33 27.10 -7.18
N TRP A 192 20.29 27.15 -6.35
CA TRP A 192 19.86 26.01 -5.52
C TRP A 192 19.33 24.84 -6.36
N LEU A 193 18.49 25.09 -7.37
CA LEU A 193 17.99 24.06 -8.30
C LEU A 193 19.10 23.38 -9.10
N HIS A 194 20.17 24.11 -9.44
CA HIS A 194 21.35 23.56 -10.12
C HIS A 194 22.40 22.97 -9.16
N SER A 195 22.55 23.48 -7.94
CA SER A 195 23.52 22.99 -6.96
C SER A 195 23.06 21.74 -6.20
N ASN A 196 21.74 21.57 -6.02
CA ASN A 196 21.15 20.46 -5.27
C ASN A 196 20.63 19.31 -6.13
N GLN A 197 21.10 19.18 -7.38
CA GLN A 197 21.00 17.88 -8.06
C GLN A 197 21.79 16.77 -7.35
N ASN A 198 22.70 17.11 -6.42
CA ASN A 198 23.58 16.13 -5.79
C ASN A 198 23.75 16.26 -4.25
N ASN A 199 22.98 17.08 -3.53
CA ASN A 199 23.22 17.19 -2.07
C ASN A 199 22.08 17.74 -1.20
N ASP A 200 20.88 17.15 -1.29
CA ASP A 200 19.93 17.16 -0.15
C ASP A 200 19.73 15.73 0.33
N SER A 201 20.41 15.39 1.40
CA SER A 201 20.43 14.08 2.04
C SER A 201 19.02 13.49 2.26
N ILE A 202 18.65 12.54 1.40
CA ILE A 202 18.45 11.14 1.80
C ILE A 202 17.43 10.93 2.95
N HIS A 203 16.22 11.42 2.73
CA HIS A 203 15.04 10.89 3.43
C HIS A 203 13.99 10.38 2.42
N SER A 204 14.46 9.70 1.37
CA SER A 204 13.63 8.72 0.65
C SER A 204 13.89 7.35 1.27
N SER A 205 13.16 7.02 2.34
CA SER A 205 13.11 5.63 2.77
C SER A 205 12.28 4.89 1.73
N SER A 206 12.91 4.42 0.66
CA SER A 206 12.24 3.50 -0.27
C SER A 206 11.77 2.29 0.53
N LEU A 207 10.73 1.60 0.03
CA LEU A 207 10.23 0.37 0.66
C LEU A 207 11.37 -0.55 1.08
N THR A 208 12.34 -0.71 0.17
CA THR A 208 13.49 -1.59 0.31
C THR A 208 14.43 -1.17 1.43
N ILE A 209 14.68 0.14 1.60
CA ILE A 209 15.49 0.66 2.72
C ILE A 209 14.72 0.45 4.02
N SER A 210 13.45 0.86 4.11
CA SER A 210 12.66 0.75 5.35
C SER A 210 12.50 -0.70 5.79
N LEU A 211 12.24 -1.61 4.85
CA LEU A 211 12.20 -3.04 5.11
C LEU A 211 13.57 -3.56 5.56
N GLY A 212 14.65 -3.19 4.87
CA GLY A 212 16.00 -3.60 5.27
C GLY A 212 16.34 -3.17 6.71
N LEU A 213 16.20 -1.87 7.00
CA LEU A 213 16.47 -1.28 8.31
C LEU A 213 15.63 -1.92 9.42
N ALA A 214 14.39 -2.35 9.13
CA ALA A 214 13.53 -3.01 10.11
C ALA A 214 14.06 -4.34 10.62
N PHE A 215 14.90 -5.01 9.84
CA PHE A 215 15.45 -6.32 10.18
C PHE A 215 16.98 -6.28 10.36
N LEU A 216 17.62 -5.11 10.29
CA LEU A 216 19.08 -4.99 10.42
C LEU A 216 19.60 -5.12 11.86
N ASP A 217 18.74 -4.93 12.86
CA ASP A 217 19.09 -5.08 14.29
C ASP A 217 18.92 -6.52 14.82
N THR A 218 18.71 -7.51 13.95
CA THR A 218 18.43 -8.89 14.39
C THR A 218 19.69 -9.74 14.45
N ASN A 219 20.39 -9.70 15.59
CA ASN A 219 21.34 -10.76 15.95
C ASN A 219 20.67 -12.01 16.53
N VAL A 220 19.33 -12.04 16.71
CA VAL A 220 18.61 -13.15 17.36
C VAL A 220 17.16 -13.23 16.85
N ALA A 221 16.75 -14.47 16.57
CA ALA A 221 15.40 -15.02 16.32
C ALA A 221 14.76 -14.82 14.93
N LEU A 222 14.63 -15.94 14.23
CA LEU A 222 13.74 -16.24 13.09
C LEU A 222 12.23 -16.02 13.38
N ASP A 223 11.87 -15.38 14.49
CA ASP A 223 10.52 -15.36 15.08
C ASP A 223 9.89 -13.96 15.15
N LYS A 224 10.56 -12.93 14.57
CA LYS A 224 9.98 -11.59 14.47
C LYS A 224 9.15 -11.48 13.19
N HIS A 225 7.83 -11.52 13.35
CA HIS A 225 6.90 -11.18 12.28
C HIS A 225 7.04 -9.70 11.90
N LEU A 226 6.91 -9.37 10.61
CA LEU A 226 6.70 -7.98 10.20
C LEU A 226 5.37 -7.49 10.80
N VAL A 227 5.45 -6.56 11.75
CA VAL A 227 4.28 -5.90 12.33
C VAL A 227 4.24 -4.46 11.83
N ALA A 228 3.42 -4.22 10.81
CA ALA A 228 3.04 -2.87 10.42
C ALA A 228 1.89 -2.41 11.31
N VAL A 229 2.12 -1.35 12.08
CA VAL A 229 1.13 -0.85 13.03
C VAL A 229 0.07 -0.04 12.28
N ASP A 230 -1.19 -0.35 12.54
CA ASP A 230 -2.32 0.44 12.06
C ASP A 230 -2.76 1.47 13.11
N GLY A 231 -3.68 2.33 12.73
CA GLY A 231 -4.20 3.39 13.56
C GLY A 231 -5.70 3.59 13.41
N CYS A 232 -6.20 4.57 14.15
CA CYS A 232 -7.58 4.99 14.14
C CYS A 232 -7.65 6.50 13.93
N TRP A 233 -8.65 6.92 13.16
CA TRP A 233 -9.03 8.32 13.10
C TRP A 233 -9.79 8.73 14.36
N ASP A 234 -9.61 9.98 14.75
CA ASP A 234 -10.46 10.67 15.72
C ASP A 234 -11.94 10.70 15.28
N SER A 235 -12.18 10.85 13.99
CA SER A 235 -13.49 10.78 13.36
C SER A 235 -13.39 10.24 11.94
N ILE A 236 -14.21 9.24 11.59
CA ILE A 236 -14.25 8.70 10.23
C ILE A 236 -14.99 9.62 9.26
N SER A 237 -15.94 10.43 9.74
CA SER A 237 -16.69 11.37 8.90
C SER A 237 -15.99 12.73 8.73
N ASP A 238 -15.09 13.06 9.66
CA ASP A 238 -14.31 14.29 9.63
C ASP A 238 -12.89 14.04 10.18
N PRO A 239 -12.07 13.23 9.49
CA PRO A 239 -10.76 12.81 10.01
C PRO A 239 -9.80 13.99 10.07
N ARG A 240 -9.19 14.20 11.25
CA ARG A 240 -8.18 15.25 11.48
C ARG A 240 -6.89 14.66 12.02
N THR A 241 -7.00 13.67 12.91
CA THR A 241 -5.87 13.11 13.64
C THR A 241 -5.87 11.60 13.51
N PHE A 242 -4.75 11.05 13.04
CA PHE A 242 -4.55 9.60 12.95
C PHE A 242 -3.63 9.12 14.07
N GLN A 243 -4.17 8.28 14.95
CA GLN A 243 -3.48 7.76 16.12
C GLN A 243 -3.17 6.28 15.94
N LEU A 244 -1.91 5.88 16.12
CA LEU A 244 -1.49 4.49 16.06
C LEU A 244 -2.03 3.70 17.26
N GLN A 245 -2.45 2.45 17.01
CA GLN A 245 -3.02 1.57 18.04
C GLN A 245 -1.95 0.99 18.98
N ASN A 246 -0.70 0.91 18.51
CA ASN A 246 0.44 0.41 19.26
C ASN A 246 1.66 1.30 19.00
N PRO A 247 2.70 1.24 19.85
CA PRO A 247 3.98 1.84 19.51
C PRO A 247 4.52 1.27 18.19
N PRO A 248 4.98 2.10 17.24
CA PRO A 248 5.63 1.60 16.04
C PRO A 248 6.92 0.85 16.43
N CYS A 249 7.28 -0.20 15.69
CA CYS A 249 8.60 -0.80 15.83
C CYS A 249 9.70 0.24 15.48
N HIS A 250 10.94 -0.01 15.89
CA HIS A 250 12.10 0.90 15.68
C HIS A 250 12.32 1.36 14.23
N SER A 251 11.71 0.69 13.24
CA SER A 251 11.79 1.01 11.82
C SER A 251 10.80 2.04 11.29
N GLY A 252 9.81 2.45 12.11
CA GLY A 252 8.78 3.41 11.66
C GLY A 252 7.88 2.89 10.54
N LEU A 253 7.78 1.57 10.37
CA LEU A 253 6.87 0.94 9.40
C LEU A 253 5.43 0.94 9.93
N THR A 254 4.57 1.75 9.32
CA THR A 254 3.13 1.81 9.58
C THR A 254 2.34 1.24 8.41
N MET A 255 1.08 0.90 8.64
CA MET A 255 0.16 0.50 7.58
C MET A 255 -0.02 1.61 6.53
N ALA A 256 -0.12 2.87 6.97
CA ALA A 256 -0.29 4.02 6.08
C ALA A 256 0.95 4.26 5.21
N PHE A 257 2.15 4.09 5.75
CA PHE A 257 3.40 4.13 4.98
C PHE A 257 3.41 3.07 3.87
N LEU A 258 3.15 1.81 4.22
CA LEU A 258 3.17 0.71 3.26
C LEU A 258 2.11 0.91 2.17
N ASN A 259 0.90 1.30 2.54
CA ASN A 259 -0.16 1.64 1.58
C ASN A 259 0.27 2.75 0.63
N GLY A 260 0.81 3.86 1.16
CA GLY A 260 1.31 4.96 0.34
C GLY A 260 2.34 4.51 -0.68
N VAL A 261 3.35 3.76 -0.24
CA VAL A 261 4.41 3.24 -1.14
C VAL A 261 3.85 2.32 -2.24
N LEU A 262 2.92 1.41 -1.89
CA LEU A 262 2.26 0.53 -2.85
C LEU A 262 1.47 1.32 -3.88
N ASP A 263 0.64 2.26 -3.43
CA ASP A 263 -0.21 3.07 -4.29
C ASP A 263 0.64 3.95 -5.23
N GLY A 264 1.67 4.60 -4.70
CA GLY A 264 2.60 5.40 -5.48
C GLY A 264 3.31 4.58 -6.56
N THR A 265 3.72 3.36 -6.22
CA THR A 265 4.33 2.43 -7.18
C THR A 265 3.37 2.07 -8.31
N LEU A 266 2.13 1.71 -7.96
CA LEU A 266 1.10 1.31 -8.91
C LEU A 266 0.72 2.46 -9.84
N LEU A 267 0.53 3.67 -9.29
CA LEU A 267 0.31 4.89 -10.06
C LEU A 267 1.46 5.16 -11.04
N GLY A 268 2.70 4.92 -10.60
CA GLY A 268 3.89 5.07 -11.44
C GLY A 268 3.94 4.05 -12.58
N GLU A 269 3.42 2.84 -12.38
CA GLU A 269 3.31 1.82 -13.41
C GLU A 269 2.17 2.12 -14.40
N LEU A 270 1.03 2.60 -13.91
CA LEU A 270 -0.09 3.06 -14.75
C LEU A 270 0.36 4.18 -15.71
N LEU A 271 1.14 5.16 -15.21
CA LEU A 271 1.68 6.24 -16.03
C LEU A 271 2.59 5.75 -17.18
N LYS A 272 3.32 4.65 -16.99
CA LYS A 272 4.15 4.08 -18.08
C LYS A 272 3.31 3.44 -19.19
N GLN A 273 2.15 2.89 -18.83
CA GLN A 273 1.28 2.18 -19.75
C GLN A 273 0.49 3.15 -20.65
N ASP A 274 0.11 4.31 -20.13
CA ASP A 274 -0.51 5.38 -20.93
C ASP A 274 0.18 6.74 -20.73
N PRO A 275 1.24 7.02 -21.51
CA PRO A 275 1.97 8.29 -21.42
C PRO A 275 1.15 9.54 -21.84
N LYS A 276 -0.06 9.36 -22.39
CA LYS A 276 -0.91 10.47 -22.84
C LYS A 276 -1.71 11.09 -21.68
N GLU A 277 -1.90 10.37 -20.58
CA GLU A 277 -2.55 10.88 -19.37
C GLU A 277 -1.49 11.41 -18.40
N GLN A 278 -1.31 12.73 -18.37
CA GLN A 278 -0.22 13.38 -17.65
C GLN A 278 -0.63 14.03 -16.33
N ASN A 279 -1.91 13.99 -15.97
CA ASN A 279 -2.40 14.63 -14.74
C ASN A 279 -2.42 13.63 -13.59
N LEU A 280 -1.81 14.02 -12.49
CA LEU A 280 -1.81 13.24 -11.25
C LEU A 280 -3.24 13.10 -10.71
N SER A 281 -4.08 14.13 -10.84
CA SER A 281 -5.47 14.08 -10.38
C SER A 281 -6.29 13.00 -11.09
N SER A 282 -6.10 12.82 -12.40
CA SER A 282 -6.78 11.76 -13.17
C SER A 282 -6.32 10.36 -12.74
N LEU A 283 -5.01 10.18 -12.56
CA LEU A 283 -4.46 8.91 -12.06
C LEU A 283 -5.01 8.56 -10.67
N LEU A 284 -5.03 9.54 -9.75
CA LEU A 284 -5.60 9.35 -8.41
C LEU A 284 -7.11 9.04 -8.45
N LEU A 285 -7.87 9.73 -9.30
CA LEU A 285 -9.30 9.47 -9.50
C LEU A 285 -9.56 8.06 -10.01
N GLY A 286 -8.84 7.62 -11.04
CA GLY A 286 -8.96 6.25 -11.57
C GLY A 286 -8.60 5.20 -10.52
N PHE A 287 -7.52 5.44 -9.76
CA PHE A 287 -7.01 4.50 -8.77
C PHE A 287 -7.94 4.34 -7.56
N TYR A 288 -8.43 5.43 -6.96
CA TYR A 288 -9.23 5.39 -5.73
C TYR A 288 -10.75 5.43 -5.94
N TRP A 289 -11.25 6.05 -7.02
CA TRP A 289 -12.69 6.20 -7.30
C TRP A 289 -13.17 5.44 -8.54
N GLY A 290 -12.28 4.73 -9.25
CA GLY A 290 -12.66 4.00 -10.46
C GLY A 290 -13.72 2.91 -10.21
N ASN A 291 -14.55 2.65 -11.22
CA ASN A 291 -15.55 1.57 -11.21
C ASN A 291 -14.94 0.17 -10.98
N ALA A 292 -13.65 0.01 -11.28
CA ALA A 292 -12.83 -1.15 -10.94
C ALA A 292 -11.55 -0.66 -10.21
N SER A 293 -11.73 0.14 -9.16
CA SER A 293 -10.62 0.67 -8.35
C SER A 293 -9.61 -0.42 -8.00
N SER A 294 -8.34 -0.14 -8.26
CA SER A 294 -7.20 -1.00 -7.89
C SER A 294 -6.87 -0.91 -6.41
N SER A 295 -7.34 0.14 -5.72
CA SER A 295 -6.97 0.39 -4.31
C SER A 295 -7.29 -0.77 -3.35
N PRO A 296 -8.42 -1.52 -3.44
CA PRO A 296 -8.63 -2.70 -2.60
C PRO A 296 -7.71 -3.88 -2.93
N TYR A 297 -7.13 -3.88 -4.13
CA TYR A 297 -6.30 -4.96 -4.67
C TYR A 297 -4.81 -4.59 -4.73
N ARG A 298 -4.41 -3.43 -4.17
CA ARG A 298 -3.05 -2.89 -4.23
C ARG A 298 -1.94 -3.89 -3.87
N ARG A 299 -2.19 -4.79 -2.91
CA ARG A 299 -1.20 -5.78 -2.48
C ARG A 299 -0.98 -6.84 -3.56
N GLN A 300 -2.06 -7.33 -4.18
CA GLN A 300 -2.02 -8.30 -5.27
C GLN A 300 -1.39 -7.68 -6.52
N ASP A 301 -1.79 -6.45 -6.86
CA ASP A 301 -1.27 -5.75 -8.03
C ASP A 301 0.22 -5.44 -7.86
N PHE A 302 0.64 -5.04 -6.65
CA PHE A 302 2.05 -4.85 -6.33
C PHE A 302 2.83 -6.17 -6.37
N GLN A 303 2.24 -7.27 -5.87
CA GLN A 303 2.86 -8.59 -5.93
C GLN A 303 3.14 -9.03 -7.38
N ALA A 304 2.24 -8.72 -8.32
CA ALA A 304 2.45 -8.97 -9.74
C ALA A 304 3.64 -8.18 -10.31
N ILE A 305 3.85 -6.94 -9.86
CA ILE A 305 5.00 -6.11 -10.25
C ILE A 305 6.32 -6.70 -9.72
N ILE A 306 6.36 -7.14 -8.46
CA ILE A 306 7.60 -7.65 -7.86
C ILE A 306 7.93 -9.07 -8.31
N SER A 307 6.97 -9.86 -8.80
CA SER A 307 7.20 -11.25 -9.22
C SER A 307 8.28 -11.38 -10.32
N GLY A 308 8.60 -10.30 -11.05
CA GLY A 308 9.71 -10.24 -12.02
C GLY A 308 11.09 -9.91 -11.43
N HIS A 309 11.20 -9.65 -10.13
CA HIS A 309 12.42 -9.19 -9.45
C HIS A 309 12.59 -9.86 -8.07
N SER A 310 13.83 -10.21 -7.69
CA SER A 310 14.08 -10.67 -6.31
C SER A 310 14.01 -9.48 -5.34
N LEU A 311 12.95 -9.42 -4.52
CA LEU A 311 12.78 -8.41 -3.48
C LEU A 311 13.95 -8.41 -2.49
N GLU A 312 14.42 -9.58 -2.08
CA GLU A 312 15.62 -9.76 -1.26
C GLU A 312 16.83 -9.01 -1.84
N ARG A 313 17.13 -9.22 -3.13
CA ARG A 313 18.25 -8.54 -3.78
C ARG A 313 18.06 -7.01 -3.80
N LEU A 314 16.82 -6.55 -3.97
CA LEU A 314 16.52 -5.12 -3.95
C LEU A 314 16.68 -4.52 -2.54
N ILE A 315 16.25 -5.23 -1.50
CA ILE A 315 16.47 -4.82 -0.10
C ILE A 315 17.96 -4.79 0.22
N GLN A 316 18.71 -5.83 -0.15
CA GLN A 316 20.15 -5.88 0.04
C GLN A 316 20.86 -4.69 -0.63
N ARG A 317 20.58 -4.44 -1.92
CA ARG A 317 21.14 -3.29 -2.64
C ARG A 317 20.79 -1.97 -1.97
N ALA A 318 19.57 -1.84 -1.47
CA ALA A 318 19.09 -0.65 -0.78
C ALA A 318 19.84 -0.42 0.55
N ILE A 319 20.10 -1.47 1.31
CA ILE A 319 20.91 -1.41 2.54
C ILE A 319 22.35 -0.99 2.22
N HIS A 320 22.98 -1.59 1.20
CA HIS A 320 24.33 -1.19 0.77
C HIS A 320 24.37 0.28 0.38
N CYS A 321 23.39 0.71 -0.42
CA CYS A 321 23.23 2.10 -0.82
C CYS A 321 23.15 3.03 0.39
N TYR A 322 22.26 2.71 1.33
CA TYR A 322 22.04 3.51 2.52
C TYR A 322 23.29 3.57 3.42
N ARG A 323 24.09 2.48 3.51
CA ARG A 323 25.35 2.44 4.28
C ARG A 323 26.43 3.40 3.76
N GLU A 324 26.50 3.61 2.45
CA GLU A 324 27.49 4.51 1.82
C GLU A 324 27.10 5.99 1.92
N MET A 325 25.88 6.28 2.36
CA MET A 325 25.36 7.63 2.53
C MET A 325 25.68 8.18 3.92
N GLU A 326 25.79 9.51 4.05
CA GLU A 326 26.01 10.16 5.36
C GLU A 326 24.97 9.75 6.42
N ALA A 327 23.71 9.53 5.99
CA ALA A 327 22.62 9.07 6.84
C ALA A 327 22.78 7.61 7.35
N GLY A 328 23.67 6.82 6.73
CA GLY A 328 23.94 5.43 7.07
C GLY A 328 25.19 5.21 7.91
N HIS A 329 25.83 6.28 8.40
CA HIS A 329 27.08 6.19 9.19
C HIS A 329 27.02 5.22 10.40
N GLY A 330 25.82 4.90 10.90
CA GLY A 330 25.59 3.90 11.96
C GLY A 330 25.65 2.43 11.52
N LEU A 331 25.61 2.13 10.22
CA LEU A 331 25.57 0.77 9.68
C LEU A 331 26.95 0.23 9.26
N HIS A 332 28.04 1.00 9.38
CA HIS A 332 29.39 0.56 8.96
C HIS A 332 29.90 -0.69 9.70
N ASN A 333 29.34 -0.99 10.88
CA ASN A 333 29.73 -2.16 11.69
C ASN A 333 28.97 -3.45 11.32
N ILE A 334 28.03 -3.40 10.38
CA ILE A 334 27.24 -4.56 9.95
C ILE A 334 27.95 -5.25 8.78
N ASN A 335 28.20 -6.56 8.91
CA ASN A 335 28.88 -7.34 7.88
C ASN A 335 27.92 -7.79 6.75
N GLU A 336 28.48 -8.26 5.64
CA GLU A 336 27.72 -8.67 4.45
C GLU A 336 26.74 -9.82 4.70
N GLU A 337 27.08 -10.75 5.60
CA GLU A 337 26.19 -11.87 5.96
C GLU A 337 24.96 -11.38 6.74
N GLN A 338 25.15 -10.44 7.67
CA GLN A 338 24.05 -9.83 8.41
C GLN A 338 23.10 -9.06 7.48
N ILE A 339 23.64 -8.33 6.50
CA ILE A 339 22.82 -7.63 5.49
C ILE A 339 22.00 -8.64 4.68
N LYS A 340 22.62 -9.72 4.23
CA LYS A 340 21.94 -10.77 3.46
C LYS A 340 20.82 -11.43 4.25
N ILE A 341 21.08 -11.80 5.51
CA ILE A 341 20.07 -12.38 6.41
C ILE A 341 18.92 -11.40 6.66
N ALA A 342 19.22 -10.13 6.93
CA ALA A 342 18.22 -9.09 7.14
C ALA A 342 17.36 -8.89 5.88
N ALA A 343 17.98 -8.83 4.71
CA ALA A 343 17.28 -8.66 3.43
C ALA A 343 16.38 -9.85 3.08
N GLY A 344 16.88 -11.08 3.25
CA GLY A 344 16.10 -12.30 3.00
C GLY A 344 14.93 -12.42 3.97
N THR A 345 15.16 -12.11 5.25
CA THR A 345 14.09 -12.09 6.27
C THR A 345 13.06 -11.01 5.95
N ALA A 346 13.48 -9.78 5.67
CA ALA A 346 12.59 -8.68 5.35
C ALA A 346 11.74 -8.94 4.10
N ALA A 347 12.34 -9.50 3.04
CA ALA A 347 11.61 -9.87 1.83
C ALA A 347 10.55 -10.93 2.12
N ARG A 348 10.94 -12.03 2.78
CA ARG A 348 10.04 -13.12 3.14
C ARG A 348 8.90 -12.64 4.04
N GLU A 349 9.21 -11.88 5.07
CA GLU A 349 8.21 -11.36 6.01
C GLU A 349 7.24 -10.39 5.32
N PHE A 350 7.74 -9.51 4.45
CA PHE A 350 6.89 -8.61 3.68
C PHE A 350 5.99 -9.34 2.69
N GLU A 351 6.52 -10.30 1.94
CA GLU A 351 5.74 -11.08 0.98
C GLU A 351 4.69 -11.95 1.70
N GLN A 352 5.13 -12.73 2.69
CA GLN A 352 4.29 -13.74 3.30
C GLN A 352 3.34 -13.18 4.37
N HIS A 353 3.72 -12.15 5.13
CA HIS A 353 2.86 -11.64 6.22
C HIS A 353 2.13 -10.35 5.85
N PHE A 354 2.59 -9.62 4.85
CA PHE A 354 1.90 -8.41 4.38
C PHE A 354 1.22 -8.59 3.01
N LEU A 355 1.97 -8.95 1.97
CA LEU A 355 1.42 -9.02 0.61
C LEU A 355 0.46 -10.18 0.39
N ASP A 356 0.74 -11.37 0.91
CA ASP A 356 -0.14 -12.53 0.76
C ASP A 356 -1.43 -12.40 1.57
N CYS A 357 -1.35 -11.71 2.72
CA CYS A 357 -2.46 -11.51 3.62
C CYS A 357 -3.42 -10.42 3.08
N PRO A 358 -4.74 -10.63 3.18
CA PRO A 358 -5.71 -9.64 2.75
C PRO A 358 -5.71 -8.42 3.68
N ALA A 359 -6.13 -7.26 3.15
CA ALA A 359 -6.35 -6.08 3.96
C ALA A 359 -7.59 -6.25 4.84
N VAL A 360 -7.46 -5.89 6.12
CA VAL A 360 -8.53 -5.95 7.12
C VAL A 360 -8.80 -4.53 7.60
N ILE A 361 -10.05 -4.10 7.54
CA ILE A 361 -10.52 -2.85 8.14
C ILE A 361 -10.73 -3.12 9.64
N PRO A 362 -9.94 -2.48 10.53
CA PRO A 362 -10.03 -2.72 11.96
C PRO A 362 -11.30 -2.10 12.54
N ARG A 363 -11.68 -2.56 13.74
CA ARG A 363 -12.90 -2.13 14.45
C ARG A 363 -13.15 -0.62 14.47
N CYS A 364 -12.13 0.16 14.81
CA CYS A 364 -12.28 1.61 14.92
C CYS A 364 -12.58 2.28 13.57
N MET A 365 -12.08 1.72 12.47
CA MET A 365 -12.24 2.30 11.13
C MET A 365 -13.66 2.17 10.59
N TRP A 366 -14.39 1.11 10.97
CA TRP A 366 -15.82 1.00 10.65
C TRP A 366 -16.73 1.59 11.73
N GLY A 367 -16.18 2.23 12.76
CA GLY A 367 -16.94 2.88 13.83
C GLY A 367 -17.61 1.88 14.77
N ALA A 368 -16.92 0.79 15.10
CA ALA A 368 -17.41 -0.20 16.05
C ALA A 368 -17.65 0.40 17.42
N LYS A 369 -18.78 0.04 18.03
CA LYS A 369 -18.97 0.21 19.47
C LYS A 369 -18.01 -0.68 20.26
N PRO A 370 -17.67 -0.30 21.50
CA PRO A 370 -16.96 -1.19 22.41
C PRO A 370 -17.72 -2.50 22.64
N TYR A 371 -16.97 -3.51 23.08
CA TYR A 371 -17.54 -4.76 23.58
C TYR A 371 -18.36 -4.48 24.85
N ASN A 372 -19.54 -5.10 24.97
CA ASN A 372 -20.31 -5.09 26.21
C ASN A 372 -19.75 -6.19 27.14
N GLY A 373 -19.43 -5.85 28.38
CA GLY A 373 -18.87 -6.82 29.32
C GLY A 373 -17.40 -7.16 29.03
N LYS A 374 -16.99 -8.37 29.40
CA LYS A 374 -15.58 -8.81 29.31
C LYS A 374 -15.44 -9.90 28.25
N PRO A 375 -14.68 -9.67 27.16
CA PRO A 375 -14.50 -10.68 26.12
C PRO A 375 -13.71 -11.88 26.66
N THR A 376 -14.01 -13.06 26.12
CA THR A 376 -13.32 -14.31 26.47
C THR A 376 -12.28 -14.64 25.42
N PHE A 377 -11.05 -14.94 25.86
CA PHE A 377 -9.95 -15.32 24.98
C PHE A 377 -10.16 -16.70 24.34
N LEU A 378 -9.80 -16.81 23.07
CA LEU A 378 -9.68 -18.07 22.35
C LEU A 378 -8.42 -18.84 22.75
N ARG A 379 -8.46 -20.16 22.62
CA ARG A 379 -7.27 -21.03 22.72
C ARG A 379 -6.78 -21.38 21.32
N LEU A 380 -5.80 -20.64 20.84
CA LEU A 380 -5.23 -20.79 19.50
C LEU A 380 -4.18 -21.94 19.44
N PRO A 381 -3.92 -22.51 18.24
CA PRO A 381 -4.66 -22.33 16.98
C PRO A 381 -6.05 -22.98 17.02
N LEU A 382 -7.01 -22.43 16.27
CA LEU A 382 -8.34 -23.02 16.11
C LEU A 382 -8.36 -24.10 15.02
N SER A 383 -9.30 -25.03 15.09
CA SER A 383 -9.37 -26.16 14.15
C SER A 383 -10.51 -26.05 13.13
N HIS A 384 -11.38 -25.04 13.25
CA HIS A 384 -12.58 -24.93 12.42
C HIS A 384 -12.84 -23.50 11.93
N VAL A 385 -13.45 -23.42 10.76
CA VAL A 385 -13.99 -22.18 10.19
C VAL A 385 -15.43 -22.45 9.73
N PHE A 386 -16.36 -21.65 10.24
CA PHE A 386 -17.74 -21.66 9.78
C PHE A 386 -17.99 -20.51 8.83
N ILE A 387 -18.49 -20.84 7.64
CA ILE A 387 -18.91 -19.87 6.62
C ILE A 387 -20.38 -19.51 6.84
N HIS A 388 -20.63 -18.20 6.83
CA HIS A 388 -21.93 -17.59 6.99
C HIS A 388 -22.25 -16.65 5.81
N HIS A 389 -23.53 -16.37 5.64
CA HIS A 389 -23.98 -15.14 5.01
C HIS A 389 -24.69 -14.28 6.07
N THR A 390 -24.84 -12.99 5.83
CA THR A 390 -25.59 -12.13 6.76
C THR A 390 -27.10 -12.37 6.63
N TYR A 391 -27.58 -12.68 5.43
CA TYR A 391 -29.00 -12.68 5.03
C TYR A 391 -29.65 -11.30 5.17
N GLU A 392 -29.56 -10.68 6.36
CA GLU A 392 -29.79 -9.27 6.58
C GLU A 392 -28.56 -8.62 7.24
N PRO A 393 -27.96 -7.57 6.64
CA PRO A 393 -28.36 -6.92 5.39
C PRO A 393 -28.22 -7.84 4.16
N SER A 394 -29.25 -7.83 3.30
CA SER A 394 -29.39 -8.75 2.14
C SER A 394 -28.63 -8.31 0.90
N GLN A 395 -28.35 -7.02 0.74
CA GLN A 395 -27.60 -6.50 -0.40
C GLN A 395 -26.09 -6.54 -0.15
N PRO A 396 -25.29 -7.01 -1.12
CA PRO A 396 -23.84 -6.88 -1.03
C PRO A 396 -23.44 -5.40 -1.00
N CYS A 397 -22.63 -5.01 -0.02
CA CYS A 397 -22.08 -3.66 0.07
C CYS A 397 -20.86 -3.50 -0.86
N THR A 398 -20.78 -2.39 -1.58
CA THR A 398 -19.75 -2.18 -2.62
C THR A 398 -18.84 -0.98 -2.37
N SER A 399 -19.22 -0.09 -1.44
CA SER A 399 -18.35 0.98 -0.94
C SER A 399 -17.98 0.77 0.52
N PHE A 400 -16.91 1.41 0.97
CA PHE A 400 -16.52 1.42 2.39
C PHE A 400 -17.64 1.94 3.29
N SER A 401 -18.28 3.06 2.91
CA SER A 401 -19.37 3.67 3.68
C SER A 401 -20.55 2.71 3.88
N GLU A 402 -20.98 2.04 2.81
CA GLU A 402 -22.04 1.02 2.87
C GLU A 402 -21.66 -0.17 3.74
N CYS A 403 -20.46 -0.72 3.54
CA CYS A 403 -20.01 -1.87 4.31
C CYS A 403 -19.84 -1.54 5.79
N ALA A 404 -19.27 -0.39 6.12
CA ALA A 404 -19.13 0.08 7.50
C ALA A 404 -20.51 0.33 8.14
N ALA A 405 -21.48 0.87 7.39
CA ALA A 405 -22.86 1.02 7.86
C ALA A 405 -23.52 -0.35 8.14
N ASN A 406 -23.33 -1.33 7.26
CA ASN A 406 -23.81 -2.70 7.45
C ASN A 406 -23.17 -3.35 8.68
N MET A 407 -21.86 -3.18 8.88
CA MET A 407 -21.16 -3.65 10.09
C MET A 407 -21.76 -3.07 11.37
N ARG A 408 -21.96 -1.74 11.42
CA ARG A 408 -22.59 -1.06 12.57
C ARG A 408 -24.04 -1.53 12.79
N SER A 409 -24.81 -1.73 11.71
CA SER A 409 -26.19 -2.24 11.79
C SER A 409 -26.22 -3.64 12.42
N MET A 410 -25.38 -4.56 11.94
CA MET A 410 -25.27 -5.91 12.52
C MET A 410 -24.79 -5.90 13.96
N GLN A 411 -23.81 -5.05 14.30
CA GLN A 411 -23.35 -4.92 15.68
C GLN A 411 -24.48 -4.41 16.59
N ASN A 412 -25.22 -3.38 16.16
CA ASN A 412 -26.36 -2.84 16.91
C ASN A 412 -27.43 -3.91 17.14
N PHE A 413 -27.83 -4.64 16.11
CA PHE A 413 -28.80 -5.74 16.23
C PHE A 413 -28.31 -6.81 17.22
N HIS A 414 -27.04 -7.23 17.11
CA HIS A 414 -26.47 -8.22 18.01
C HIS A 414 -26.40 -7.74 19.47
N GLN A 415 -25.97 -6.50 19.71
CA GLN A 415 -25.85 -5.96 21.06
C GLN A 415 -27.19 -5.57 21.69
N GLN A 416 -28.05 -4.89 20.95
CA GLN A 416 -29.28 -4.30 21.49
C GLN A 416 -30.44 -5.30 21.48
N ASP A 417 -30.64 -5.99 20.35
CA ASP A 417 -31.82 -6.84 20.18
C ASP A 417 -31.57 -8.28 20.63
N ARG A 418 -30.33 -8.76 20.49
CA ARG A 418 -29.93 -10.11 20.95
C ARG A 418 -29.19 -10.14 22.29
N SER A 419 -28.89 -8.97 22.87
CA SER A 419 -28.13 -8.85 24.14
C SER A 419 -26.79 -9.59 24.10
N TRP A 420 -26.12 -9.62 22.94
CA TRP A 420 -24.78 -10.18 22.82
C TRP A 420 -23.74 -9.13 23.19
N ASP A 421 -22.56 -9.61 23.54
CA ASP A 421 -21.49 -8.71 23.93
C ASP A 421 -20.98 -7.83 22.77
N ASP A 422 -21.09 -8.33 21.54
CA ASP A 422 -20.61 -7.68 20.33
C ASP A 422 -21.17 -8.38 19.08
N ILE A 423 -20.84 -7.88 17.89
CA ILE A 423 -21.11 -8.57 16.61
C ILE A 423 -20.71 -10.05 16.70
N GLY A 424 -21.57 -10.96 16.21
CA GLY A 424 -21.38 -12.39 16.45
C GLY A 424 -20.22 -13.03 15.69
N TYR A 425 -19.85 -12.47 14.54
CA TYR A 425 -18.84 -13.03 13.64
C TYR A 425 -17.42 -12.62 14.05
N SER A 426 -16.43 -13.47 13.74
CA SER A 426 -15.01 -13.14 13.91
C SER A 426 -14.58 -12.13 12.85
N TYR A 427 -14.92 -12.42 11.59
CA TYR A 427 -14.65 -11.57 10.43
C TYR A 427 -15.86 -11.50 9.51
N VAL A 428 -16.00 -10.37 8.82
CA VAL A 428 -17.08 -10.14 7.87
C VAL A 428 -16.49 -9.62 6.56
N VAL A 429 -17.00 -10.11 5.43
CA VAL A 429 -16.43 -9.86 4.11
C VAL A 429 -17.39 -8.97 3.33
N GLY A 430 -16.90 -7.80 2.91
CA GLY A 430 -17.63 -6.89 2.04
C GLY A 430 -17.40 -7.20 0.56
N SER A 431 -18.34 -6.86 -0.31
CA SER A 431 -18.14 -6.97 -1.76
C SER A 431 -17.29 -5.83 -2.34
N ASN A 432 -16.81 -4.92 -1.48
CA ASN A 432 -15.83 -3.88 -1.79
C ASN A 432 -14.37 -4.38 -1.77
N GLY A 433 -14.14 -5.69 -1.53
CA GLY A 433 -12.79 -6.29 -1.56
C GLY A 433 -12.03 -6.28 -0.24
N TYR A 434 -12.69 -5.90 0.86
CA TYR A 434 -12.09 -5.86 2.20
C TYR A 434 -12.72 -6.87 3.16
N LEU A 435 -11.90 -7.38 4.08
CA LEU A 435 -12.40 -7.98 5.32
C LEU A 435 -12.59 -6.88 6.37
N TYR A 436 -13.60 -7.05 7.21
CA TYR A 436 -13.89 -6.21 8.35
C TYR A 436 -13.72 -7.03 9.61
N GLU A 437 -12.94 -6.50 10.56
CA GLU A 437 -12.74 -7.12 11.86
C GLU A 437 -14.05 -7.06 12.66
N GLY A 438 -14.62 -8.22 12.96
CA GLY A 438 -15.69 -8.37 13.95
C GLY A 438 -15.09 -8.53 15.33
N ARG A 439 -15.24 -9.72 15.93
CA ARG A 439 -14.51 -10.07 17.17
C ARG A 439 -13.03 -10.37 16.96
N GLY A 440 -12.58 -10.51 15.71
CA GLY A 440 -11.17 -10.69 15.39
C GLY A 440 -10.59 -12.04 15.82
N TRP A 441 -9.26 -12.10 15.87
CA TRP A 441 -8.50 -13.34 16.10
C TRP A 441 -8.53 -13.85 17.54
N ASN A 442 -8.59 -12.95 18.53
CA ASN A 442 -8.27 -13.32 19.91
C ASN A 442 -9.51 -13.67 20.76
N TRP A 443 -10.71 -13.37 20.27
CA TRP A 443 -11.92 -13.37 21.08
C TRP A 443 -12.99 -14.34 20.59
N VAL A 444 -13.63 -15.03 21.52
CA VAL A 444 -14.69 -16.01 21.25
C VAL A 444 -15.88 -15.36 20.55
N GLY A 445 -16.34 -16.01 19.47
CA GLY A 445 -17.49 -15.64 18.65
C GLY A 445 -18.87 -15.81 19.32
N ALA A 446 -19.92 -15.39 18.61
CA ALA A 446 -21.32 -15.77 18.89
C ALA A 446 -22.06 -16.21 17.62
N HIS A 447 -21.33 -16.73 16.63
CA HIS A 447 -21.84 -17.02 15.28
C HIS A 447 -22.43 -18.43 15.12
N THR A 448 -21.90 -19.44 15.82
CA THR A 448 -22.28 -20.85 15.68
C THR A 448 -22.45 -21.46 17.07
N ARG A 449 -23.70 -21.61 17.52
CA ARG A 449 -24.03 -22.13 18.86
C ARG A 449 -23.36 -23.48 19.09
N GLY A 450 -22.60 -23.61 20.19
CA GLY A 450 -21.88 -24.83 20.55
C GLY A 450 -20.46 -24.95 19.97
N HIS A 451 -20.07 -24.05 19.06
CA HIS A 451 -18.79 -24.15 18.33
C HIS A 451 -17.90 -22.90 18.44
N ASN A 452 -18.37 -21.82 19.07
CA ASN A 452 -17.68 -20.52 19.10
C ASN A 452 -16.29 -20.53 19.77
N THR A 453 -15.99 -21.48 20.66
CA THR A 453 -14.74 -21.50 21.44
C THR A 453 -13.56 -22.13 20.71
N PHE A 454 -13.80 -22.77 19.57
CA PHE A 454 -12.77 -23.48 18.79
C PHE A 454 -12.83 -23.20 17.28
N ALA A 455 -13.64 -22.22 16.87
CA ALA A 455 -13.85 -21.90 15.47
C ALA A 455 -13.92 -20.39 15.22
N TYR A 456 -13.50 -19.97 14.03
CA TYR A 456 -13.82 -18.64 13.52
C TYR A 456 -15.12 -18.67 12.71
N GLY A 457 -15.88 -17.58 12.80
CA GLY A 457 -17.05 -17.34 11.96
C GLY A 457 -16.74 -16.26 10.94
N VAL A 458 -16.78 -16.62 9.66
CA VAL A 458 -16.55 -15.71 8.53
C VAL A 458 -17.87 -15.52 7.79
N SER A 459 -18.39 -14.28 7.77
CA SER A 459 -19.68 -13.98 7.14
C SER A 459 -19.53 -13.12 5.91
N PHE A 460 -20.18 -13.48 4.80
CA PHE A 460 -20.30 -12.61 3.63
C PHE A 460 -21.53 -11.70 3.75
N ILE A 461 -21.35 -10.39 3.55
CA ILE A 461 -22.46 -9.43 3.55
C ILE A 461 -23.33 -9.65 2.31
N GLY A 462 -24.54 -10.16 2.52
CA GLY A 462 -25.57 -10.35 1.50
C GLY A 462 -26.43 -11.60 1.73
N ASP A 463 -27.43 -11.78 0.86
CA ASP A 463 -28.19 -13.02 0.73
C ASP A 463 -27.67 -13.87 -0.45
N TYR A 464 -26.93 -14.91 -0.10
CA TYR A 464 -26.39 -15.89 -1.04
C TYR A 464 -27.21 -17.20 -1.14
N THR A 465 -28.52 -17.11 -0.96
CA THR A 465 -29.42 -18.26 -1.19
C THR A 465 -29.45 -18.67 -2.66
N SER A 466 -29.54 -17.71 -3.59
CA SER A 466 -29.71 -17.99 -5.03
C SER A 466 -28.51 -17.59 -5.91
N LYS A 467 -27.57 -16.80 -5.37
CA LYS A 467 -26.39 -16.31 -6.09
C LYS A 467 -25.15 -16.45 -5.23
N VAL A 468 -23.99 -16.55 -5.84
CA VAL A 468 -22.69 -16.55 -5.14
C VAL A 468 -22.08 -15.14 -5.14
N PRO A 469 -21.20 -14.80 -4.17
CA PRO A 469 -20.34 -13.63 -4.25
C PRO A 469 -19.48 -13.66 -5.53
N LYS A 470 -18.93 -12.50 -5.92
CA LYS A 470 -17.95 -12.44 -7.02
C LYS A 470 -16.74 -13.33 -6.72
N ASN A 471 -16.15 -13.95 -7.74
CA ASN A 471 -14.99 -14.83 -7.59
C ASN A 471 -13.82 -14.18 -6.85
N SER A 472 -13.55 -12.89 -7.08
CA SER A 472 -12.49 -12.16 -6.35
C SER A 472 -12.76 -12.09 -4.84
N ILE A 473 -14.02 -12.01 -4.42
CA ILE A 473 -14.44 -11.96 -3.02
C ILE A 473 -14.38 -13.36 -2.39
N LEU A 474 -14.73 -14.41 -3.15
CA LEU A 474 -14.53 -15.80 -2.72
C LEU A 474 -13.04 -16.11 -2.52
N ALA A 475 -12.20 -15.75 -3.50
CA ALA A 475 -10.75 -15.94 -3.45
C ALA A 475 -10.08 -15.17 -2.29
N LEU A 476 -10.58 -13.97 -1.98
CA LEU A 476 -10.13 -13.20 -0.82
C LEU A 476 -10.21 -14.00 0.49
N VAL A 477 -11.28 -14.79 0.65
CA VAL A 477 -11.46 -15.65 1.82
C VAL A 477 -10.70 -16.96 1.65
N LYS A 478 -11.03 -17.73 0.60
CA LYS A 478 -10.56 -19.11 0.46
C LYS A 478 -9.04 -19.19 0.29
N ASP A 479 -8.46 -18.32 -0.54
CA ASP A 479 -7.06 -18.43 -0.96
C ASP A 479 -6.13 -17.56 -0.12
N ARG A 480 -6.62 -16.41 0.38
CA ARG A 480 -5.78 -15.41 1.06
C ARG A 480 -5.99 -15.37 2.56
N PHE A 481 -7.22 -15.10 3.01
CA PHE A 481 -7.51 -14.97 4.43
C PHE A 481 -7.19 -16.24 5.21
N LEU A 482 -7.65 -17.40 4.73
CA LEU A 482 -7.43 -18.67 5.42
C LEU A 482 -5.96 -19.12 5.37
N SER A 483 -5.29 -18.95 4.23
CA SER A 483 -3.84 -19.21 4.13
C SER A 483 -3.03 -18.34 5.07
N CYS A 484 -3.37 -17.05 5.15
CA CYS A 484 -2.77 -16.11 6.10
C CYS A 484 -3.02 -16.54 7.56
N ALA A 485 -4.24 -16.99 7.87
CA ALA A 485 -4.60 -17.47 9.20
C ALA A 485 -3.80 -18.73 9.62
N VAL A 486 -3.57 -19.67 8.69
CA VAL A 486 -2.70 -20.84 8.93
C VAL A 486 -1.28 -20.38 9.21
N ARG A 487 -0.75 -19.52 8.34
CA ARG A 487 0.64 -19.04 8.41
C ARG A 487 0.94 -18.30 9.71
N LEU A 488 0.01 -17.48 10.17
CA LEU A 488 0.11 -16.72 11.42
C LEU A 488 -0.27 -17.55 12.67
N GLY A 489 -0.55 -18.85 12.53
CA GLY A 489 -0.85 -19.73 13.65
C GLY A 489 -2.23 -19.49 14.30
N TYR A 490 -3.15 -18.81 13.62
CA TYR A 490 -4.52 -18.61 14.12
C TYR A 490 -5.40 -19.83 13.90
N ILE A 491 -5.16 -20.60 12.84
CA ILE A 491 -5.83 -21.88 12.57
C ILE A 491 -4.80 -22.97 12.28
N THR A 492 -5.14 -24.23 12.58
CA THR A 492 -4.27 -25.37 12.29
C THR A 492 -4.15 -25.60 10.78
N PRO A 493 -3.03 -26.13 10.26
CA PRO A 493 -2.91 -26.44 8.84
C PRO A 493 -3.93 -27.45 8.31
N ASN A 494 -4.49 -28.30 9.19
CA ASN A 494 -5.51 -29.30 8.87
C ASN A 494 -6.93 -28.89 9.33
N TYR A 495 -7.19 -27.58 9.41
CA TYR A 495 -8.49 -27.03 9.79
C TYR A 495 -9.63 -27.57 8.92
N ILE A 496 -10.85 -27.42 9.41
CA ILE A 496 -12.08 -27.86 8.75
C ILE A 496 -12.95 -26.66 8.39
N ILE A 497 -13.40 -26.60 7.13
CA ILE A 497 -14.40 -25.62 6.65
C ILE A 497 -15.78 -26.27 6.62
N GLN A 498 -16.76 -25.56 7.19
CA GLN A 498 -18.15 -25.96 7.18
C GLN A 498 -19.08 -24.76 6.97
N GLY A 499 -20.23 -25.00 6.35
CA GLY A 499 -21.34 -24.05 6.37
C GLY A 499 -22.11 -24.12 7.69
N HIS A 500 -22.61 -22.98 8.17
CA HIS A 500 -23.35 -22.91 9.44
C HIS A 500 -24.47 -23.97 9.56
N ARG A 501 -25.23 -24.21 8.47
CA ARG A 501 -26.30 -25.23 8.39
C ARG A 501 -25.89 -26.65 8.75
N GLN A 502 -24.60 -26.99 8.71
CA GLN A 502 -24.16 -28.35 8.97
C GLN A 502 -24.21 -28.72 10.45
N VAL A 503 -24.21 -27.73 11.34
CA VAL A 503 -24.12 -27.94 12.80
C VAL A 503 -25.23 -27.24 13.58
N VAL A 504 -25.97 -26.33 12.96
CA VAL A 504 -27.13 -25.64 13.53
C VAL A 504 -28.29 -25.68 12.53
N SER A 505 -29.52 -25.77 13.02
CA SER A 505 -30.73 -25.73 12.19
C SER A 505 -30.94 -24.31 11.63
N THR A 506 -30.40 -24.06 10.44
CA THR A 506 -30.46 -22.77 9.72
C THR A 506 -30.27 -22.99 8.23
N SER A 507 -30.74 -22.05 7.40
CA SER A 507 -30.42 -22.00 5.96
C SER A 507 -29.08 -21.33 5.67
N CYS A 508 -28.41 -20.71 6.66
CA CYS A 508 -27.10 -20.09 6.48
C CYS A 508 -26.03 -21.12 6.04
N PRO A 509 -25.14 -20.87 5.07
CA PRO A 509 -24.83 -19.58 4.42
C PRO A 509 -25.62 -19.28 3.13
N GLY A 510 -26.81 -19.86 2.94
CA GLY A 510 -27.56 -19.80 1.68
C GLY A 510 -27.14 -20.92 0.71
N ASP A 511 -28.08 -21.39 -0.12
CA ASP A 511 -27.89 -22.61 -0.92
C ASP A 511 -26.79 -22.47 -1.97
N ALA A 512 -26.73 -21.33 -2.66
CA ALA A 512 -25.71 -21.07 -3.66
C ALA A 512 -24.30 -21.01 -3.04
N LEU A 513 -24.12 -20.25 -1.95
CA LEU A 513 -22.82 -20.17 -1.27
C LEU A 513 -22.45 -21.50 -0.58
N TYR A 514 -23.42 -22.23 -0.02
CA TYR A 514 -23.15 -23.56 0.53
C TYR A 514 -22.67 -24.55 -0.54
N LYS A 515 -23.25 -24.51 -1.74
CA LYS A 515 -22.80 -25.32 -2.87
C LYS A 515 -21.38 -24.93 -3.31
N GLU A 516 -21.07 -23.65 -3.31
CA GLU A 516 -19.74 -23.13 -3.65
C GLU A 516 -18.66 -23.64 -2.70
N ILE A 517 -18.86 -23.52 -1.38
CA ILE A 517 -17.83 -23.90 -0.40
C ILE A 517 -17.55 -25.40 -0.35
N GLN A 518 -18.43 -26.25 -0.91
CA GLN A 518 -18.17 -27.70 -1.02
C GLN A 518 -16.98 -28.02 -1.92
N SER A 519 -16.63 -27.11 -2.83
CA SER A 519 -15.48 -27.24 -3.72
C SER A 519 -14.18 -26.73 -3.10
N TRP A 520 -14.25 -26.08 -1.93
CA TRP A 520 -13.08 -25.51 -1.29
C TRP A 520 -12.24 -26.61 -0.62
N ASP A 521 -10.92 -26.42 -0.64
CA ASP A 521 -10.04 -27.21 0.19
C ASP A 521 -10.47 -27.11 1.65
N HIS A 522 -10.21 -28.16 2.44
CA HIS A 522 -10.62 -28.26 3.85
C HIS A 522 -12.13 -28.36 4.11
N PHE A 523 -13.00 -28.30 3.09
CA PHE A 523 -14.43 -28.57 3.30
C PHE A 523 -14.66 -30.00 3.79
N LYS A 524 -15.48 -30.16 4.85
CA LYS A 524 -15.91 -31.47 5.34
C LYS A 524 -17.42 -31.53 5.55
N VAL A 525 -18.02 -32.64 5.11
CA VAL A 525 -19.42 -32.94 5.40
C VAL A 525 -19.54 -33.34 6.87
N THR A 526 -20.42 -32.68 7.63
CA THR A 526 -20.85 -33.20 8.93
C THR A 526 -21.80 -34.37 8.69
N CYS A 527 -21.35 -35.60 8.93
CA CYS A 527 -22.18 -36.78 8.83
C CYS A 527 -22.83 -37.09 10.19
N LEU A 528 -24.10 -36.70 10.33
CA LEU A 528 -24.89 -36.95 11.54
C LEU A 528 -25.61 -38.31 11.52
N THR A 529 -25.54 -39.06 10.41
CA THR A 529 -26.16 -40.39 10.25
C THR A 529 -25.12 -41.45 9.96
N MET A 530 -25.33 -42.67 10.48
CA MET A 530 -24.42 -43.82 10.26
C MET A 530 -24.18 -44.08 8.77
N THR A 531 -25.22 -43.93 7.94
CA THR A 531 -25.16 -44.08 6.48
C THR A 531 -24.22 -43.05 5.84
N CYS A 532 -24.26 -41.78 6.29
CA CYS A 532 -23.35 -40.75 5.80
C CYS A 532 -21.91 -41.01 6.24
N ILE A 533 -21.70 -41.44 7.50
CA ILE A 533 -20.36 -41.75 8.02
C ILE A 533 -19.68 -42.80 7.14
N LEU A 534 -20.38 -43.90 6.84
CA LEU A 534 -19.89 -44.98 6.00
C LEU A 534 -19.52 -44.51 4.58
N TYR A 535 -20.35 -43.67 3.97
CA TYR A 535 -20.05 -43.10 2.65
C TYR A 535 -18.88 -42.10 2.68
N SER A 536 -18.77 -41.27 3.72
CA SER A 536 -17.73 -40.24 3.83
C SER A 536 -16.33 -40.80 4.14
N THR A 537 -16.24 -41.98 4.77
CA THR A 537 -14.98 -42.66 5.07
C THR A 537 -14.55 -43.62 3.96
N GLY A 538 -15.27 -43.67 2.83
CA GLY A 538 -15.01 -44.62 1.74
C GLY A 538 -15.35 -46.08 2.06
N LEU A 539 -16.06 -46.35 3.16
CA LEU A 539 -16.50 -47.69 3.57
C LEU A 539 -17.91 -48.05 3.04
N GLY A 540 -18.62 -47.10 2.43
CA GLY A 540 -19.95 -47.28 1.86
C GLY A 540 -20.08 -48.44 0.87
N PRO A 541 -19.12 -48.65 -0.06
CA PRO A 541 -19.19 -49.79 -0.99
C PRO A 541 -18.95 -51.16 -0.34
N VAL A 542 -18.34 -51.21 0.84
CA VAL A 542 -17.96 -52.47 1.51
C VAL A 542 -19.15 -53.07 2.25
N ILE A 543 -20.02 -52.24 2.83
CA ILE A 543 -21.17 -52.71 3.63
C ILE A 543 -22.40 -53.01 2.76
N GLN A 544 -22.55 -52.33 1.62
CA GLN A 544 -23.63 -52.66 0.68
C GLN A 544 -23.51 -54.11 0.16
N ASN A 545 -22.27 -54.56 -0.10
CA ASN A 545 -22.00 -55.93 -0.52
C ASN A 545 -22.24 -56.98 0.59
N GLU A 546 -22.04 -56.66 1.87
CA GLU A 546 -22.35 -57.60 2.97
C GLU A 546 -23.85 -57.72 3.25
N LEU A 547 -24.64 -56.65 3.02
CA LEU A 547 -26.10 -56.70 3.16
C LEU A 547 -26.80 -57.42 2.00
N ASP A 548 -26.28 -57.30 0.77
CA ASP A 548 -26.80 -58.04 -0.39
C ASP A 548 -26.43 -59.55 -0.36
N LEU A 549 -25.34 -59.92 0.33
CA LEU A 549 -24.96 -61.31 0.58
C LEU A 549 -25.68 -61.95 1.78
N GLY A 550 -26.37 -61.16 2.62
CA GLY A 550 -27.11 -61.64 3.80
C GLY A 550 -28.55 -62.07 3.55
N PHE A 551 -29.08 -61.86 2.34
CA PHE A 551 -30.46 -62.24 1.95
C PHE A 551 -30.55 -63.40 0.95
N SER A 552 -29.45 -64.14 0.76
CA SER A 552 -29.44 -65.41 0.03
C SER A 552 -28.92 -66.53 0.92
N GLY A 553 -29.77 -66.97 1.86
CA GLY A 553 -29.57 -68.13 2.73
C GLY A 553 -30.88 -68.74 3.16
#